data_AF-A0A3M5UV73-F1
#
_entry.id   AF-A0A3M5UV73-F1
#
_cell.length_a   1.000
_cell.length_b   1.000
_cell.length_c   1.000
_cell.angle_alpha   90.00
_cell.angle_beta   90.00
_cell.angle_gamma   90.00
#
_symmetry.space_group_name_H-M   'P 1'
#
loop_
_entity.id
_entity.type
_entity.pdbx_description
1 polymer ?
#
loop_
_entity_poly.entity_id
_entity_poly.type
_entity_poly.pdbx_seq_one_letter_code
_entity_poly.pdbx_strand_id
1 'polypeptide(L)' 'MSKQYEIGQSIGVNGTPAIVLADGQVIPGYQPAAQVAKLAMGAK' A
#
# COMPACT_ATOMS: atom_id res chain seq x y z
N MET A 1 17.75 -2.55 3.19
CA MET A 1 16.68 -3.41 3.70
C MET A 1 16.09 -2.88 5.00
N SER A 2 16.89 -2.50 6.01
CA SER A 2 16.37 -1.91 7.24
C SER A 2 15.60 -0.60 7.00
N LYS A 3 16.13 0.29 6.15
CA LYS A 3 15.49 1.59 5.85
C LYS A 3 14.07 1.44 5.30
N GLN A 4 13.83 0.45 4.43
CA GLN A 4 12.49 0.18 3.87
C GLN A 4 11.54 -0.37 4.94
N TYR A 5 12.05 -1.24 5.82
CA TYR A 5 11.29 -1.79 6.94
C TYR A 5 10.94 -0.72 7.98
N GLU A 6 11.89 0.16 8.32
CA GLU A 6 11.71 1.29 9.24
C GLU A 6 10.71 2.33 8.69
N ILE A 7 10.81 2.65 7.40
CA ILE A 7 9.83 3.52 6.72
C ILE A 7 8.45 2.85 6.72
N GLY A 8 8.37 1.55 6.42
CA GLY A 8 7.13 0.78 6.45
C GLY A 8 6.44 0.82 7.82
N GLN A 9 7.20 0.63 8.90
CA GLN A 9 6.66 0.78 10.25
C GLN A 9 6.18 2.21 10.54
N SER A 10 6.93 3.22 10.08
CA SER A 10 6.60 4.63 10.31
C SER A 10 5.32 5.08 9.60
N ILE A 11 4.97 4.47 8.46
CA ILE A 11 3.73 4.75 7.71
C ILE A 11 2.57 3.81 8.10
N GLY A 12 2.73 2.98 9.14
CA GLY A 12 1.67 2.12 9.67
C GLY A 12 1.45 0.82 8.90
N VAL A 13 2.45 0.30 8.18
CA VAL A 13 2.38 -1.05 7.59
C VAL A 13 2.42 -2.09 8.72
N ASN A 14 1.28 -2.73 8.97
CA ASN A 14 1.12 -3.77 10.00
C ASN A 14 1.21 -5.20 9.42
N GLY A 15 1.38 -5.35 8.10
CA GLY A 15 1.47 -6.64 7.43
C GLY A 15 1.81 -6.50 5.95
N THR A 16 2.40 -7.54 5.37
CA THR A 16 2.76 -7.60 3.95
C THR A 16 1.82 -8.53 3.19
N PRO A 17 1.47 -8.24 1.93
CA PRO A 17 1.83 -7.04 1.16
C PRO A 17 1.01 -5.80 1.57
N ALA A 18 1.58 -4.61 1.37
CA ALA A 18 0.90 -3.32 1.51
C ALA A 18 1.27 -2.43 0.31
N ILE A 19 0.28 -1.81 -0.32
CA ILE A 19 0.44 -0.94 -1.49
C ILE A 19 0.13 0.50 -1.08
N VAL A 20 1.02 1.43 -1.39
CA VAL A 20 0.80 2.87 -1.15
C VAL A 20 0.53 3.53 -2.50
N LEU A 21 -0.63 4.18 -2.63
CA LEU A 21 -1.03 4.91 -3.82
C LEU A 21 -0.39 6.31 -3.85
N ALA A 22 -0.36 6.95 -5.03
CA ALA A 22 0.29 8.24 -5.21
C ALA A 22 -0.34 9.39 -4.39
N ASP A 23 -1.61 9.23 -4.01
CA ASP A 23 -2.36 10.17 -3.16
C ASP A 23 -2.16 9.92 -1.65
N GLY A 24 -1.34 8.92 -1.28
CA GLY A 24 -1.05 8.56 0.09
C GLY A 24 -2.01 7.53 0.71
N GLN A 25 -3.01 7.05 -0.03
CA GLN A 25 -3.85 5.95 0.45
C GLN A 25 -3.06 4.64 0.56
N VAL A 26 -3.34 3.87 1.61
CA VAL A 26 -2.70 2.56 1.86
C VAL A 26 -3.73 1.45 1.64
N ILE A 27 -3.42 0.52 0.74
CA ILE A 27 -4.17 -0.72 0.52
C ILE A 27 -3.44 -1.85 1.27
N PRO A 28 -3.98 -2.32 2.41
CA PRO A 28 -3.40 -3.43 3.15
C PRO A 28 -3.81 -4.77 2.54
N GLY A 29 -2.89 -5.73 2.60
CA GLY A 29 -3.12 -7.11 2.20
C GLY A 29 -3.07 -7.35 0.70
N TYR A 30 -3.15 -8.62 0.32
CA TYR A 30 -3.17 -9.02 -1.07
C TYR A 30 -4.52 -8.68 -1.73
N GLN A 31 -4.46 -8.12 -2.93
CA GLN A 31 -5.60 -7.88 -3.79
C GLN A 31 -5.25 -8.30 -5.23
N PRO A 32 -6.18 -8.93 -5.97
CA PRO A 32 -5.98 -9.20 -7.39
C PRO A 32 -5.74 -7.92 -8.19
N ALA A 33 -4.95 -7.99 -9.26
CA ALA A 33 -4.55 -6.82 -10.05
C ALA A 33 -5.73 -5.95 -10.53
N ALA A 34 -6.82 -6.57 -10.97
CA ALA A 34 -8.02 -5.84 -11.40
C ALA A 34 -8.67 -5.02 -10.27
N GLN A 35 -8.64 -5.54 -9.04
CA GLN A 35 -9.18 -4.86 -7.87
C GLN A 35 -8.26 -3.71 -7.42
N VAL A 36 -6.94 -3.93 -7.45
CA VAL A 36 -5.96 -2.86 -7.23
C VAL A 36 -6.13 -1.72 -8.22
N ALA A 37 -6.29 -2.04 -9.51
CA ALA A 37 -6.53 -1.05 -10.56
C ALA A 37 -7.81 -0.25 -10.29
N LYS A 38 -8.90 -0.92 -9.89
CA LYS A 38 -10.16 -0.24 -9.52
C LYS A 38 -9.98 0.72 -8.35
N LEU A 39 -9.24 0.33 -7.32
CA LEU A 39 -8.95 1.17 -6.15
C LEU A 39 -8.06 2.36 -6.53
N ALA A 40 -7.02 2.12 -7.34
CA ALA A 40 -6.10 3.15 -7.81
C ALA A 40 -6.75 4.16 -8.77
N MET A 41 -7.75 3.75 -9.55
CA MET A 41 -8.52 4.66 -10.40
C MET A 41 -9.61 5.45 -9.64
N GLY A 42 -9.96 5.02 -8.42
CA GLY A 42 -10.86 5.74 -7.53
C GLY A 42 -10.16 6.70 -6.58
N ALA A 43 -8.83 6.59 -6.46
CA ALA A 43 -7.97 7.55 -5.77
C ALA A 43 -7.93 8.86 -6.56
N LYS A 44 -8.14 9.98 -5.87
CA LYS A 44 -8.38 11.30 -6.49
C LYS A 44 -7.10 12.11 -6.62
#